data_AF-A0A401FZZ9-F1
#
_entry.id   AF-A0A401FZZ9-F1
#
_cell.length_a   1.000
_cell.length_b   1.000
_cell.length_c   1.000
_cell.angle_alpha   90.00
_cell.angle_beta   90.00
_cell.angle_gamma   90.00
#
_symmetry.space_group_name_H-M   'P 1'
#
loop_
_entity.id
_entity.type
_entity.pdbx_description
1 polymer ?
#
loop_
_entity_poly.entity_id
_entity_poly.type
_entity_poly.pdbx_seq_one_letter_code
_entity_poly.pdbx_strand_id
1 'polypeptide(L)' 'MKGLAHIRRKYGVDAYHRRPVRLHGRPGIITGAWAGEAVTVRLDGDSHSIIVRPDQPEYLSTPIGGKHR' A
#
# COMPACT_ATOMS: atom_id res chain seq x y z
N MET A 1 -7.81 -11.07 6.56
CA MET A 1 -7.89 -9.86 5.71
C MET A 1 -8.08 -10.24 4.24
N LYS A 2 -9.31 -10.53 3.80
CA LYS A 2 -9.57 -11.01 2.42
C LYS A 2 -9.38 -9.91 1.35
N GLY A 3 -9.58 -8.64 1.70
CA GLY A 3 -9.49 -7.51 0.76
C GLY A 3 -8.09 -7.27 0.19
N LEU A 4 -7.04 -7.28 1.03
CA LEU A 4 -5.66 -7.06 0.58
C LEU A 4 -5.17 -8.14 -0.40
N ALA A 5 -5.55 -9.40 -0.16
CA ALA A 5 -5.22 -10.50 -1.06
C ALA A 5 -5.92 -10.36 -2.42
N HIS A 6 -7.16 -9.87 -2.45
CA HIS A 6 -7.87 -9.57 -3.70
C HIS A 6 -7.19 -8.44 -4.47
N ILE A 7 -6.83 -7.35 -3.78
CA ILE A 7 -6.12 -6.21 -4.36
C ILE A 7 -4.80 -6.64 -5.00
N ARG A 8 -3.99 -7.45 -4.29
CA ARG A 8 -2.75 -8.01 -4.82
C ARG A 8 -2.97 -8.78 -6.12
N ARG A 9 -4.03 -9.61 -6.17
CA ARG A 9 -4.37 -10.39 -7.36
C ARG A 9 -4.90 -9.51 -8.51
N LYS A 10 -5.71 -8.50 -8.20
CA LYS A 10 -6.36 -7.62 -9.19
C LYS A 10 -5.39 -6.64 -9.82
N TYR A 11 -4.51 -6.03 -9.02
CA TYR A 11 -3.63 -4.95 -9.45
C TYR A 11 -2.15 -5.37 -9.55
N GLY A 12 -1.79 -6.60 -9.17
CA GLY A 12 -0.41 -7.08 -9.23
C GLY A 12 0.54 -6.41 -8.22
N VAL A 13 0.02 -5.66 -7.24
CA VAL A 13 0.82 -4.95 -6.24
C VAL A 13 0.99 -5.77 -4.96
N ASP A 14 2.08 -5.54 -4.22
CA ASP A 14 2.35 -6.18 -2.93
C ASP A 14 1.49 -5.61 -1.77
N ALA A 15 0.17 -5.70 -1.89
CA ALA A 15 -0.76 -5.22 -0.87
C ALA A 15 -0.77 -6.14 0.36
N TYR A 16 0.13 -5.92 1.32
CA TYR A 16 0.16 -6.62 2.61
C TYR A 16 -0.05 -5.65 3.77
N HIS A 17 -0.59 -6.15 4.88
CA HIS A 17 -0.69 -5.37 6.10
C HIS A 17 0.71 -5.01 6.61
N ARG A 18 0.91 -3.76 7.04
CA ARG A 18 2.19 -3.14 7.42
C ARG A 18 3.23 -3.11 6.32
N ARG A 19 2.84 -3.28 5.05
CA ARG A 19 3.77 -3.12 3.94
C ARG A 19 4.16 -1.64 3.81
N PRO A 20 5.46 -1.31 3.72
CA PRO A 20 5.88 0.02 3.35
C PRO A 20 5.48 0.32 1.91
N VAL A 21 4.98 1.53 1.70
CA VAL A 21 4.63 2.08 0.40
C VAL A 21 5.15 3.50 0.30
N ARG A 22 5.22 4.02 -0.92
CA ARG A 22 5.48 5.43 -1.18
C ARG A 22 4.27 5.98 -1.92
N LEU A 23 3.75 7.09 -1.42
CA LEU A 23 2.62 7.79 -2.04
C LEU A 23 2.94 9.29 -2.12
N HIS A 24 2.82 9.88 -3.31
CA HIS A 24 3.22 11.27 -3.56
C HIS A 24 4.64 11.59 -3.05
N GLY A 25 5.58 10.64 -3.20
CA GLY A 25 6.95 10.76 -2.69
C GLY A 25 7.11 10.60 -1.17
N ARG A 26 6.02 10.57 -0.40
CA ARG A 26 6.00 10.40 1.05
C ARG A 26 5.98 8.92 1.43
N PRO A 27 6.74 8.48 2.45
CA PRO A 27 6.66 7.12 2.96
C PRO A 27 5.33 6.90 3.70
N GLY A 28 4.82 5.69 3.64
CA GLY A 28 3.64 5.26 4.38
C GLY A 28 3.60 3.75 4.57
N ILE A 29 2.59 3.29 5.30
CA ILE A 29 2.34 1.88 5.58
C ILE A 29 0.91 1.49 5.23
N ILE A 30 0.73 0.33 4.61
CA ILE A 30 -0.61 -0.22 4.38
C ILE A 30 -1.17 -0.71 5.72
N THR A 31 -2.32 -0.18 6.12
CA THR A 31 -3.03 -0.55 7.34
C THR A 31 -4.26 -1.42 7.07
N GLY A 32 -4.71 -1.51 5.82
CA GLY A 32 -5.88 -2.32 5.48
C GLY A 32 -6.30 -2.24 4.02
N ALA A 33 -7.48 -2.80 3.74
CA ALA A 33 -8.13 -2.71 2.46
C ALA A 33 -9.52 -2.08 2.64
N TRP A 34 -9.90 -1.22 1.71
CA TRP A 34 -11.19 -0.56 1.63
C TRP A 34 -11.99 -1.11 0.46
N ALA A 35 -13.20 -1.59 0.72
CA ALA A 35 -14.13 -2.17 -0.26
C ALA A 35 -13.54 -3.27 -1.18
N GLY A 36 -12.37 -3.82 -0.84
CA GLY A 36 -11.66 -4.77 -1.70
C GLY A 36 -11.04 -4.17 -2.97
N GLU A 37 -11.14 -2.86 -3.17
CA GLU A 37 -10.67 -2.20 -4.40
C GLU A 37 -9.53 -1.19 -4.16
N ALA A 38 -9.38 -0.72 -2.93
CA ALA A 38 -8.38 0.27 -2.54
C ALA A 38 -7.65 -0.17 -1.28
N VAL A 39 -6.43 0.32 -1.10
CA VAL A 39 -5.65 0.10 0.12
C VAL A 39 -5.80 1.30 1.05
N THR A 40 -5.85 1.01 2.34
CA THR A 40 -5.77 2.02 3.37
C THR A 40 -4.32 2.19 3.75
N VAL A 41 -3.80 3.41 3.65
CA VAL A 41 -2.39 3.74 3.89
C VAL A 41 -2.31 4.81 4.97
N ARG A 42 -1.47 4.61 5.97
CA ARG A 42 -1.07 5.67 6.91
C ARG A 42 0.25 6.24 6.45
N LEU A 43 0.28 7.52 6.12
CA LEU A 43 1.52 8.21 5.78
C LEU A 43 2.32 8.50 7.05
N ASP A 44 3.65 8.57 6.90
CA ASP A 44 4.51 8.92 8.02
C ASP A 44 4.24 10.37 8.47
N GLY A 45 4.12 10.55 9.79
CA GLY A 45 3.73 11.81 10.41
C GLY A 45 2.21 12.12 10.42
N ASP A 46 1.36 11.28 9.81
CA ASP A 46 -0.09 11.47 9.80
C ASP A 46 -0.82 10.61 10.84
N SER A 47 -1.73 11.23 11.62
CA SER A 47 -2.58 10.52 12.59
C SER A 47 -3.66 9.67 11.94
N HIS A 48 -4.02 9.98 10.69
CA HIS A 48 -5.10 9.36 9.95
C HIS A 48 -4.58 8.48 8.81
N SER A 49 -5.41 7.54 8.37
CA SER A 49 -5.13 6.77 7.16
C SER A 49 -5.95 7.32 6.01
N ILE A 50 -5.37 7.28 4.82
CA ILE A 50 -6.00 7.65 3.57
C ILE A 50 -6.32 6.39 2.76
N ILE A 51 -7.32 6.49 1.89
CA ILE A 51 -7.70 5.41 0.98
C ILE A 51 -7.10 5.75 -0.37
N VAL A 52 -6.31 4.84 -0.92
CA VAL A 52 -5.65 5.03 -2.21
C VAL A 52 -5.85 3.81 -3.08
N ARG A 53 -6.08 4.04 -4.37
CA ARG A 53 -6.12 2.96 -5.34
C ARG A 53 -4.70 2.61 -5.79
N PRO A 54 -4.33 1.32 -5.76
CA PRO A 54 -2.96 0.91 -6.04
C PRO A 54 -2.60 0.90 -7.54
N ASP A 55 -3.54 1.24 -8.42
CA ASP A 55 -3.31 1.48 -9.85
C ASP A 55 -2.89 2.93 -10.17
N GLN A 56 -2.88 3.82 -9.17
CA GLN A 56 -2.41 5.18 -9.36
C GLN A 56 -0.88 5.22 -9.55
N PRO A 57 -0.36 6.06 -10.47
CA PRO A 57 1.07 6.12 -10.77
C PRO A 57 1.93 6.53 -9.57
N GLU A 58 1.33 7.23 -8.61
CA GLU A 58 2.01 7.71 -7.40
C GLU A 58 2.06 6.67 -6.29
N TYR A 59 1.32 5.56 -6.41
CA TYR A 59 1.36 4.45 -5.49
C TYR A 59 2.48 3.48 -5.88
N LEU A 60 3.53 3.43 -5.06
CA LEU A 60 4.65 2.53 -5.25
C LEU A 60 4.75 1.57 -4.04
N SER A 61 4.49 0.29 -4.26
CA SER A 61 4.78 -0.74 -3.26
C SER A 61 6.29 -1.03 -3.25
N THR A 62 6.96 -0.73 -2.15
CA THR A 62 8.41 -0.93 -2.02
C THR A 62 8.71 -2.41 -1.87
N PRO A 63 9.50 -3.11 -2.71
CA PRO A 63 9.80 -4.54 -2.56
C PRO A 63 10.37 -4.91 -1.18
N ILE A 64 10.02 -6.08 -0.60
CA ILE A 64 10.77 -6.65 0.55
C ILE A 64 12.03 -7.27 -0.04
N GLY A 65 13.06 -6.48 -0.33
CA GLY A 65 14.22 -7.03 -1.03
C GLY A 65 15.20 -6.01 -1.56
N GLY A 66 15.51 -4.99 -0.77
CA GLY A 66 16.63 -4.09 -1.02
C GLY A 66 17.78 -4.33 -0.05
N LYS A 67 18.18 -5.59 0.19
CA LYS A 67 19.59 -5.83 0.53
C LYS A 67 20.35 -5.57 -0.78
N HIS A 68 20.74 -4.32 -0.99
CA HIS A 68 21.95 -4.07 -1.77
C HIS A 68 23.07 -4.78 -1.01
N ARG A 69 23.48 -5.92 -1.58
CA ARG A 69 24.72 -6.60 -1.22
C ARG A 69 25.88 -5.77 -1.74
#